data_AF-A0A1H4VGG0-F1
#
_entry.id   AF-A0A1H4VGG0-F1
#
_cell.length_a   1.000
_cell.length_b   1.000
_cell.length_c   1.000
_cell.angle_alpha   90.00
_cell.angle_beta   90.00
_cell.angle_gamma   90.00
#
_symmetry.space_group_name_H-M   'P 1'
#
loop_
_entity.id
_entity.type
_entity.pdbx_description
1 polymer ?
#
loop_
_entity_poly.entity_id
_entity_poly.type
_entity_poly.pdbx_seq_one_letter_code
_entity_poly.pdbx_strand_id
1 'polypeptide(L)'
;MRTTRSIAAALAALSILTAGATAANATTEADTMAARMAQLAAYQTAACVPGGPTAADTAAATRLNSVLTGTLKGHMTPYRVSCARAVIDAVQARGLDERAAVIAITTTIVESLIENISEKVDHSSLGLFQQLDSWGTESQRLNPAWATNAFLDVMADFYPNGSWRTAPIGEVCQRVQRSAFPERYQPQAADAQRIVDELSSPAATTVSVYGALSDGRLTYSTINSQTGNRTKTLVSSDNLGFAPKALATLNFNTVLVTSPAGVLYRVDVITNNNSLQLGTPVALGGGWTHDMLTYDGHGHLYGIAGSTLMSYVVSRPKPASNQIGQRAVIGTGFTMRTIAATGDDWLVGISTTGVLRSYHIAADYTWTGKTLADRWSTFDQIVSPGYGLYYAQTRDGALYRYHDHNPFDFDGSDIQGFGTDPVDTSGWTQTLLSAQPFGA
;
A
#
# COMPACT_ATOMS: atom_id res chain seq x y z
N MET A 1 -22.08 51.50 -14.54
CA MET A 1 -20.84 52.22 -14.17
C MET A 1 -20.16 51.49 -13.03
N ARG A 2 -19.21 50.60 -13.34
CA ARG A 2 -18.17 50.08 -12.44
C ARG A 2 -17.09 49.50 -13.36
N THR A 3 -15.99 50.23 -13.44
CA THR A 3 -14.84 50.01 -14.31
C THR A 3 -13.97 48.89 -13.76
N THR A 4 -13.79 47.85 -14.57
CA THR A 4 -12.74 46.84 -14.50
C THR A 4 -11.37 47.51 -14.64
N ARG A 5 -10.46 47.27 -13.68
CA ARG A 5 -9.04 47.59 -13.82
C ARG A 5 -8.27 46.29 -13.97
N SER A 6 -7.90 46.00 -15.21
CA SER A 6 -6.88 45.02 -15.56
C SER A 6 -5.51 45.57 -15.14
N ILE A 7 -4.78 44.85 -14.30
CA ILE A 7 -3.37 45.13 -14.04
C ILE A 7 -2.56 44.11 -14.86
N ALA A 8 -1.94 44.60 -15.91
CA ALA A 8 -0.91 43.91 -16.65
C ALA A 8 0.35 43.80 -15.78
N ALA A 9 0.88 42.59 -15.61
CA ALA A 9 2.23 42.37 -15.08
C ALA A 9 3.19 42.17 -16.25
N ALA A 10 4.23 42.99 -16.27
CA ALA A 10 5.17 43.15 -17.36
C ALA A 10 6.18 41.98 -17.45
N LEU A 11 6.55 41.64 -18.69
CA LEU A 11 7.66 40.78 -19.07
C LEU A 11 8.98 41.26 -18.43
N ALA A 12 9.73 40.33 -17.85
CA ALA A 12 11.19 40.44 -17.73
C ALA A 12 11.83 39.44 -18.70
N ALA A 13 12.24 39.95 -19.86
CA ALA A 13 13.06 39.23 -20.82
C ALA A 13 14.50 39.18 -20.31
N LEU A 14 15.11 38.00 -20.30
CA LEU A 14 16.53 37.83 -20.03
C LEU A 14 17.32 38.35 -21.25
N SER A 15 18.04 39.45 -21.09
CA SER A 15 18.88 40.05 -22.12
C SER A 15 20.11 39.19 -22.40
N ILE A 16 20.14 38.54 -23.55
CA ILE A 16 21.31 37.84 -24.11
C ILE A 16 22.18 38.89 -24.83
N LEU A 17 23.42 39.09 -24.37
CA LEU A 17 24.45 39.80 -25.13
C LEU A 17 24.79 38.99 -26.40
N THR A 18 24.60 39.59 -27.56
CA THR A 18 25.06 39.06 -28.84
C THR A 18 26.52 39.42 -29.09
N ALA A 19 27.41 38.43 -29.07
CA ALA A 19 28.63 38.42 -29.88
C ALA A 19 29.10 36.97 -30.11
N GLY A 20 29.05 36.51 -31.36
CA GLY A 20 29.66 35.26 -31.83
C GLY A 20 28.70 34.08 -31.99
N ALA A 21 28.24 33.85 -33.21
CA ALA A 21 27.56 32.61 -33.58
C ALA A 21 28.55 31.44 -33.44
N THR A 22 28.39 30.65 -32.39
CA THR A 22 28.92 29.28 -32.31
C THR A 22 27.72 28.34 -32.20
N ALA A 23 27.78 27.22 -32.91
CA ALA A 23 26.69 26.27 -33.07
C ALA A 23 26.07 25.90 -31.70
N ALA A 24 24.76 26.14 -31.55
CA ALA A 24 24.02 25.70 -30.39
C ALA A 24 24.00 24.16 -30.38
N ASN A 25 24.79 23.55 -29.49
CA ASN A 25 24.65 22.14 -29.18
C ASN A 25 23.25 21.93 -28.62
N ALA A 26 22.49 21.01 -29.21
CA ALA A 26 21.23 20.55 -28.65
C ALA A 26 21.52 19.91 -27.28
N THR A 27 21.16 20.60 -26.20
CA THR A 27 21.23 20.07 -24.84
C THR A 27 20.31 18.86 -24.74
N THR A 28 20.86 17.71 -24.35
CA THR A 28 20.06 16.49 -24.15
C THR A 28 19.29 16.58 -22.84
N GLU A 29 18.24 15.76 -22.67
CA GLU A 29 17.53 15.64 -21.38
C GLU A 29 18.49 15.27 -20.24
N ALA A 30 19.52 14.45 -20.53
CA ALA A 30 20.57 14.09 -19.59
C ALA A 30 21.41 15.31 -19.17
N ASP A 31 21.76 16.21 -20.10
CA ASP A 31 22.51 17.43 -19.80
C ASP A 31 21.70 18.39 -18.91
N THR A 32 20.39 18.51 -19.15
CA THR A 32 19.50 19.33 -18.32
C THR A 32 19.32 18.77 -16.91
N MET A 33 19.32 17.44 -16.76
CA MET A 33 19.23 16.80 -15.45
C MET A 33 20.52 16.95 -14.65
N ALA A 34 21.67 16.74 -15.27
CA ALA A 34 22.96 16.94 -14.63
C ALA A 34 23.12 18.40 -14.14
N ALA A 35 22.67 19.38 -14.94
CA ALA A 35 22.66 20.78 -14.55
C ALA A 35 21.74 21.04 -13.34
N ARG A 36 20.53 20.46 -13.33
CA ARG A 36 19.60 20.57 -12.20
C ARG A 36 20.16 19.95 -10.92
N MET A 37 20.79 18.79 -11.04
CA MET A 37 21.45 18.11 -9.91
C MET A 37 22.61 18.92 -9.34
N ALA A 38 23.44 19.51 -10.22
CA ALA A 38 24.53 20.38 -9.80
C ALA A 38 24.01 21.65 -9.12
N GLN A 39 22.90 22.22 -9.62
CA GLN A 39 22.25 23.39 -9.02
C GLN A 39 21.74 23.08 -7.60
N LEU A 40 20.99 21.99 -7.43
CA LEU A 40 20.45 21.61 -6.11
C LEU A 40 21.54 21.25 -5.10
N ALA A 41 22.60 20.57 -5.55
CA ALA A 41 23.75 20.26 -4.71
C ALA A 41 24.50 21.50 -4.18
N ALA A 42 24.31 22.67 -4.79
CA ALA A 42 24.88 23.93 -4.32
C ALA A 42 24.06 24.57 -3.19
N TYR A 43 22.82 24.13 -2.98
CA TYR A 43 21.92 24.73 -2.01
C TYR A 43 22.16 24.23 -0.59
N GLN A 44 22.00 25.11 0.39
CA GLN A 44 21.98 24.73 1.80
C GLN A 44 20.78 23.84 2.10
N THR A 45 21.01 22.78 2.88
CA THR A 45 19.97 21.84 3.30
C THR A 45 19.85 21.73 4.81
N ALA A 46 18.63 21.49 5.29
CA ALA A 46 18.34 21.18 6.69
C ALA A 46 18.21 19.66 6.90
N ALA A 47 18.53 19.18 8.10
CA ALA A 47 18.35 17.77 8.43
C ALA A 47 16.88 17.37 8.36
N CYS A 48 16.59 16.21 7.76
CA CYS A 48 15.22 15.68 7.67
C CYS A 48 14.78 14.90 8.92
N VAL A 49 15.73 14.32 9.65
CA VAL A 49 15.48 13.55 10.85
C VAL A 49 16.50 13.92 11.95
N PRO A 50 16.12 13.84 13.24
CA PRO A 50 17.08 13.98 14.32
C PRO A 50 18.21 12.95 14.19
N GLY A 51 19.47 13.39 14.31
CA GLY A 51 20.64 12.52 14.20
C GLY A 51 21.12 12.22 12.77
N GLY A 52 20.39 12.68 11.74
CA GLY A 52 20.79 12.53 10.34
C GLY A 52 20.67 11.10 9.78
N PRO A 53 21.30 10.81 8.64
CA PRO A 53 21.22 9.51 7.99
C PRO A 53 21.84 8.37 8.81
N THR A 54 21.23 7.20 8.72
CA THR A 54 21.62 5.97 9.41
C THR A 54 22.34 4.99 8.47
N ALA A 55 22.90 3.90 9.04
CA ALA A 55 23.44 2.81 8.23
C ALA A 55 22.37 2.11 7.36
N ALA A 56 21.13 2.05 7.85
CA ALA A 56 20.00 1.51 7.07
C ALA A 56 19.70 2.41 5.86
N ASP A 57 19.73 3.73 6.03
CA ASP A 57 19.54 4.69 4.95
C ASP A 57 20.63 4.54 3.87
N THR A 58 21.88 4.25 4.28
CA THR A 58 22.98 3.95 3.35
C THR A 58 22.72 2.66 2.55
N ALA A 59 22.28 1.59 3.22
CA ALA A 59 22.01 0.32 2.54
C ALA A 59 20.83 0.43 1.56
N ALA A 60 19.76 1.15 1.94
CA ALA A 60 18.62 1.44 1.08
C ALA A 60 19.02 2.31 -0.12
N ALA A 61 19.87 3.33 0.08
CA ALA A 61 20.40 4.14 -1.02
C ALA A 61 21.14 3.29 -2.07
N THR A 62 21.97 2.34 -1.63
CA THR A 62 22.65 1.39 -2.53
C THR A 62 21.66 0.55 -3.34
N ARG A 63 20.61 0.01 -2.71
CA ARG A 63 19.58 -0.79 -3.39
C ARG A 63 18.78 0.05 -4.38
N LEU A 64 18.30 1.23 -3.96
CA LEU A 64 17.53 2.14 -4.81
C LEU A 64 18.31 2.56 -6.06
N ASN A 65 19.60 2.84 -5.92
CA ASN A 65 20.44 3.18 -7.07
C ASN A 65 20.56 2.07 -8.12
N SER A 66 20.24 0.82 -7.77
CA SER A 66 20.21 -0.30 -8.71
C SER A 66 18.87 -0.51 -9.41
N VAL A 67 17.77 0.03 -8.86
CA VAL A 67 16.40 -0.23 -9.35
C VAL A 67 15.69 1.00 -9.92
N LEU A 68 16.08 2.22 -9.52
CA LEU A 68 15.49 3.44 -10.04
C LEU A 68 15.85 3.65 -11.52
N THR A 69 14.90 4.15 -12.30
CA THR A 69 15.04 4.29 -13.76
C THR A 69 14.95 5.72 -14.25
N GLY A 70 14.35 6.61 -13.48
CA GLY A 70 14.11 8.01 -13.80
C GLY A 70 15.17 8.92 -13.21
N THR A 71 14.72 10.09 -12.76
CA THR A 71 15.57 11.23 -12.41
C THR A 71 16.58 10.93 -11.29
N LEU A 72 16.22 10.09 -10.32
CA LEU A 72 17.08 9.78 -9.17
C LEU A 72 17.95 8.52 -9.38
N LYS A 73 17.97 7.95 -10.58
CA LYS A 73 18.82 6.79 -10.90
C LYS A 73 20.29 7.10 -10.63
N GLY A 74 20.91 6.31 -9.75
CA GLY A 74 22.32 6.47 -9.36
C GLY A 74 22.59 7.67 -8.45
N HIS A 75 21.54 8.34 -7.97
CA HIS A 75 21.64 9.57 -7.21
C HIS A 75 20.99 9.51 -5.84
N MET A 76 20.45 8.38 -5.40
CA MET A 76 20.03 8.22 -4.01
C MET A 76 21.24 8.27 -3.08
N THR A 77 21.20 9.19 -2.12
CA THR A 77 22.18 9.33 -1.04
C THR A 77 21.53 8.93 0.28
N PRO A 78 22.32 8.59 1.33
CA PRO A 78 21.74 8.35 2.65
C PRO A 78 20.90 9.53 3.15
N TYR A 79 21.28 10.76 2.77
CA TYR A 79 20.51 11.96 3.06
C TYR A 79 19.13 11.97 2.40
N ARG A 80 19.05 11.77 1.07
CA ARG A 80 17.77 11.68 0.34
C ARG A 80 16.89 10.56 0.90
N VAL A 81 17.49 9.41 1.25
CA VAL A 81 16.75 8.31 1.88
C VAL A 81 16.19 8.72 3.26
N SER A 82 16.99 9.40 4.10
CA SER A 82 16.50 9.88 5.40
C SER A 82 15.34 10.89 5.26
N CYS A 83 15.35 11.68 4.20
CA CYS A 83 14.28 12.61 3.86
C CYS A 83 13.03 11.91 3.36
N ALA A 84 13.17 10.96 2.43
CA ALA A 84 12.06 10.12 1.98
C ALA A 84 11.41 9.37 3.16
N ARG A 85 12.23 8.77 4.04
CA ARG A 85 11.76 8.11 5.26
C ARG A 85 10.96 9.04 6.15
N ALA A 86 11.41 10.28 6.39
CA ALA A 86 10.66 11.26 7.19
C ALA A 86 9.29 11.61 6.58
N VAL A 87 9.17 11.63 5.25
CA VAL A 87 7.89 11.84 4.55
C VAL A 87 6.97 10.63 4.73
N ILE A 88 7.50 9.43 4.53
CA ILE A 88 6.75 8.16 4.66
C ILE A 88 6.27 7.97 6.11
N ASP A 89 7.15 8.18 7.10
CA ASP A 89 6.82 8.10 8.53
C ASP A 89 5.68 9.06 8.90
N ALA A 90 5.65 10.27 8.32
CA ALA A 90 4.60 11.25 8.56
C ALA A 90 3.26 10.85 7.93
N VAL A 91 3.26 10.20 6.75
CA VAL A 91 2.05 9.64 6.12
C VAL A 91 1.49 8.50 6.96
N GLN A 92 2.36 7.56 7.37
CA GLN A 92 1.99 6.42 8.20
C GLN A 92 1.45 6.87 9.58
N ALA A 93 2.07 7.87 10.20
CA ALA A 93 1.60 8.43 11.47
C ALA A 93 0.20 9.05 11.38
N ARG A 94 -0.24 9.42 10.18
CA ARG A 94 -1.59 9.92 9.90
C ARG A 94 -2.61 8.81 9.61
N GLY A 95 -2.18 7.55 9.53
CA GLY A 95 -3.03 6.40 9.19
C GLY A 95 -3.50 6.40 7.74
N LEU A 96 -2.78 7.08 6.84
CA LEU A 96 -3.04 7.03 5.41
C LEU A 96 -2.34 5.83 4.77
N ASP A 97 -2.84 5.39 3.62
CA ASP A 97 -2.25 4.28 2.89
C ASP A 97 -0.88 4.61 2.28
N GLU A 98 -0.23 3.56 1.79
CA GLU A 98 1.07 3.66 1.11
C GLU A 98 1.01 4.55 -0.14
N ARG A 99 -0.12 4.57 -0.85
CA ARG A 99 -0.31 5.40 -2.03
C ARG A 99 -0.21 6.90 -1.71
N ALA A 100 -0.70 7.34 -0.56
CA ALA A 100 -0.49 8.73 -0.10
C ALA A 100 1.01 9.05 0.05
N ALA A 101 1.82 8.08 0.49
CA ALA A 101 3.26 8.23 0.57
C ALA A 101 3.90 8.31 -0.82
N VAL A 102 3.43 7.51 -1.78
CA VAL A 102 3.89 7.56 -3.17
C VAL A 102 3.58 8.92 -3.79
N ILE A 103 2.39 9.47 -3.56
CA ILE A 103 2.01 10.82 -4.02
C ILE A 103 2.92 11.89 -3.39
N ALA A 104 3.16 11.81 -2.09
CA ALA A 104 4.03 12.75 -1.39
C ALA A 104 5.49 12.66 -1.90
N ILE A 105 6.04 11.45 -2.03
CA ILE A 105 7.40 11.24 -2.54
C ILE A 105 7.51 11.71 -3.99
N THR A 106 6.55 11.38 -4.85
CA THR A 106 6.48 11.89 -6.24
C THR A 106 6.60 13.41 -6.27
N THR A 107 5.88 14.09 -5.38
CA THR A 107 5.96 15.53 -5.24
C THR A 107 7.37 15.98 -4.82
N THR A 108 7.94 15.39 -3.77
CA THR A 108 9.30 15.77 -3.32
C THR A 108 10.40 15.50 -4.35
N ILE A 109 10.26 14.48 -5.20
CA ILE A 109 11.17 14.27 -6.34
C ILE A 109 11.09 15.47 -7.27
N VAL A 110 9.89 15.86 -7.71
CA VAL A 110 9.74 16.97 -8.65
C VAL A 110 10.16 18.30 -8.03
N GLU A 111 9.85 18.56 -6.77
CA GLU A 111 10.11 19.87 -6.16
C GLU A 111 11.57 20.06 -5.79
N SER A 112 12.19 19.06 -5.16
CA SER A 112 13.49 19.22 -4.52
C SER A 112 14.48 18.08 -4.77
N LEU A 113 14.13 17.07 -5.57
CA LEU A 113 14.89 15.82 -5.68
C LEU A 113 15.08 15.15 -4.30
N ILE A 114 14.06 15.26 -3.45
CA ILE A 114 14.01 14.74 -2.08
C ILE A 114 15.09 15.38 -1.19
N GLU A 115 15.31 16.68 -1.33
CA GLU A 115 16.23 17.45 -0.48
C GLU A 115 15.48 18.54 0.30
N ASN A 116 15.72 18.60 1.62
CA ASN A 116 15.12 19.64 2.46
C ASN A 116 15.89 20.95 2.34
N ILE A 117 15.70 21.66 1.23
CA ILE A 117 16.41 22.89 0.88
C ILE A 117 16.05 24.00 1.88
N SER A 118 17.06 24.48 2.62
CA SER A 118 16.93 25.48 3.69
C SER A 118 17.18 26.91 3.26
N GLU A 119 17.47 27.12 1.97
CA GLU A 119 17.66 28.45 1.39
C GLU A 119 16.52 28.82 0.43
N LYS A 120 16.15 30.09 0.44
CA LYS A 120 15.12 30.64 -0.45
C LYS A 120 15.76 30.99 -1.78
N VAL A 121 15.65 30.09 -2.76
CA VAL A 121 16.29 30.28 -4.07
C VAL A 121 15.34 30.81 -5.13
N ASP A 122 14.08 30.38 -5.09
CA ASP A 122 13.00 30.91 -5.91
C ASP A 122 11.89 31.46 -5.00
N HIS A 123 11.68 32.78 -5.03
CA HIS A 123 10.75 33.50 -4.16
C HIS A 123 10.95 33.18 -2.67
N SER A 124 9.90 32.68 -2.00
CA SER A 124 9.88 32.31 -0.59
C SER A 124 9.92 30.80 -0.38
N SER A 125 10.08 29.98 -1.42
CA SER A 125 10.01 28.52 -1.39
C SER A 125 11.08 27.89 -0.49
N LEU A 126 10.68 26.87 0.28
CA LEU A 126 11.56 26.13 1.19
C LEU A 126 11.16 24.66 1.31
N GLY A 127 12.13 23.85 1.73
CA GLY A 127 11.95 22.48 2.19
C GLY A 127 11.64 21.47 1.09
N LEU A 128 11.28 20.26 1.52
CA LEU A 128 11.09 19.10 0.62
C LEU A 128 10.05 19.32 -0.49
N PHE A 129 8.99 20.05 -0.18
CA PHE A 129 7.87 20.33 -1.08
C PHE A 129 7.98 21.70 -1.77
N GLN A 130 9.06 22.45 -1.54
CA GLN A 130 9.25 23.82 -2.03
C GLN A 130 8.03 24.73 -1.77
N GLN A 131 7.40 24.57 -0.60
CA GLN A 131 6.20 25.32 -0.23
C GLN A 131 6.54 26.81 -0.05
N LEU A 132 5.67 27.71 -0.51
CA LEU A 132 5.77 29.16 -0.27
C LEU A 132 5.40 29.53 1.18
N ASP A 133 5.75 30.73 1.61
CA ASP A 133 5.37 31.31 2.92
C ASP A 133 3.86 31.31 3.20
N SER A 134 3.01 31.31 2.17
CA SER A 134 1.56 31.14 2.30
C SER A 134 1.14 29.82 2.93
N TRP A 135 2.00 28.80 2.91
CA TRP A 135 1.73 27.50 3.54
C TRP A 135 2.00 27.55 5.05
N GLY A 136 3.05 28.25 5.48
CA GLY A 136 3.45 28.30 6.88
C GLY A 136 4.78 29.01 7.13
N THR A 137 5.17 29.07 8.40
CA THR A 137 6.46 29.67 8.81
C THR A 137 7.64 28.90 8.27
N GLU A 138 8.82 29.53 8.25
CA GLU A 138 10.07 28.89 7.81
C GLU A 138 10.40 27.62 8.59
N SER A 139 10.29 27.65 9.93
CA SER A 139 10.52 26.46 10.76
C SER A 139 9.52 25.34 10.50
N GLN A 140 8.30 25.67 10.08
CA GLN A 140 7.27 24.69 9.74
C GLN A 140 7.59 24.04 8.39
N ARG A 141 7.90 24.83 7.37
CA ARG A 141 8.20 24.33 6.01
C ARG A 141 9.51 23.55 5.91
N LEU A 142 10.46 23.79 6.82
CA LEU A 142 11.69 23.01 6.97
C LEU A 142 11.56 21.76 7.85
N ASN A 143 10.43 21.58 8.54
CA ASN A 143 10.15 20.37 9.29
C ASN A 143 9.43 19.36 8.39
N PRO A 144 10.05 18.24 7.98
CA PRO A 144 9.43 17.29 7.05
C PRO A 144 8.08 16.76 7.51
N ALA A 145 7.91 16.44 8.80
CA ALA A 145 6.65 15.92 9.30
C ALA A 145 5.54 16.97 9.20
N TRP A 146 5.84 18.23 9.52
CA TRP A 146 4.86 19.31 9.38
C TRP A 146 4.54 19.60 7.91
N ALA A 147 5.57 19.72 7.06
CA ALA A 147 5.40 20.06 5.64
C ALA A 147 4.61 18.98 4.89
N THR A 148 4.88 17.70 5.17
CA THR A 148 4.10 16.56 4.65
C THR A 148 2.66 16.63 5.11
N ASN A 149 2.38 16.89 6.39
CA ASN A 149 1.01 17.00 6.88
C ASN A 149 0.24 18.16 6.23
N ALA A 150 0.89 19.32 6.03
CA ALA A 150 0.27 20.43 5.32
C ALA A 150 -0.04 20.08 3.85
N PHE A 151 0.85 19.35 3.16
CA PHE A 151 0.58 18.83 1.81
C PHE A 151 -0.63 17.87 1.81
N LEU A 152 -0.67 16.94 2.76
CA LEU A 152 -1.74 15.95 2.88
C LEU A 152 -3.09 16.60 3.26
N ASP A 153 -3.11 17.69 4.02
CA ASP A 153 -4.32 18.47 4.31
C ASP A 153 -4.92 19.03 3.01
N VAL A 154 -4.10 19.68 2.18
CA VAL A 154 -4.55 20.23 0.89
C VAL A 154 -4.97 19.11 -0.08
N MET A 155 -4.28 17.96 -0.06
CA MET A 155 -4.70 16.78 -0.83
C MET A 155 -6.10 16.31 -0.42
N ALA A 156 -6.37 16.19 0.89
CA ALA A 156 -7.66 15.76 1.40
C ALA A 156 -8.79 16.74 1.05
N ASP A 157 -8.51 18.05 1.08
CA ASP A 157 -9.47 19.10 0.70
C ASP A 157 -9.86 19.01 -0.79
N PHE A 158 -8.89 18.72 -1.66
CA PHE A 158 -9.15 18.61 -3.09
C PHE A 158 -9.76 17.28 -3.53
N TYR A 159 -9.49 16.22 -2.77
CA TYR A 159 -9.95 14.87 -3.03
C TYR A 159 -10.77 14.37 -1.84
N PRO A 160 -11.94 14.97 -1.58
CA PRO A 160 -12.81 14.52 -0.51
C PRO A 160 -13.20 13.06 -0.73
N ASN A 161 -13.49 12.37 0.37
CA ASN A 161 -13.84 10.94 0.40
C ASN A 161 -12.74 10.00 -0.11
N GLY A 162 -11.47 10.44 -0.13
CA GLY A 162 -10.35 9.57 -0.50
C GLY A 162 -10.21 9.31 -2.00
N SER A 163 -10.85 10.12 -2.86
CA SER A 163 -10.80 9.97 -4.33
C SER A 163 -9.39 10.06 -4.94
N TRP A 164 -8.40 10.56 -4.18
CA TRP A 164 -6.98 10.53 -4.56
C TRP A 164 -6.44 9.10 -4.68
N ARG A 165 -7.06 8.11 -4.02
CA ARG A 165 -6.63 6.70 -4.04
C ARG A 165 -6.69 6.07 -5.43
N THR A 166 -7.56 6.56 -6.30
CA THR A 166 -7.74 6.00 -7.66
C THR A 166 -7.37 6.99 -8.77
N ALA A 167 -7.08 8.25 -8.42
CA ALA A 167 -6.67 9.25 -9.38
C ALA A 167 -5.23 9.02 -9.88
N PRO A 168 -4.88 9.45 -11.11
CA PRO A 168 -3.49 9.46 -11.55
C PRO A 168 -2.61 10.29 -10.60
N ILE A 169 -1.51 9.70 -10.13
CA ILE A 169 -0.66 10.29 -9.09
C ILE A 169 -0.18 11.70 -9.47
N GLY A 170 0.23 11.90 -10.72
CA GLY A 170 0.70 13.19 -11.21
C GLY A 170 -0.39 14.26 -11.23
N GLU A 171 -1.65 13.89 -11.48
CA GLU A 171 -2.78 14.81 -11.39
C GLU A 171 -3.03 15.24 -9.95
N VAL A 172 -2.93 14.31 -8.99
CA VAL A 172 -3.03 14.62 -7.55
C VAL A 172 -1.93 15.59 -7.13
N CYS A 173 -0.67 15.29 -7.47
CA CYS A 173 0.48 16.15 -7.15
C CYS A 173 0.29 17.56 -7.72
N GLN A 174 -0.07 17.65 -9.00
CA GLN A 174 -0.32 18.94 -9.67
C GLN A 174 -1.47 19.70 -9.03
N ARG A 175 -2.56 19.02 -8.65
CA ARG A 175 -3.73 19.68 -8.05
C ARG A 175 -3.39 20.33 -6.72
N VAL A 176 -2.56 19.67 -5.92
CA VAL A 176 -2.09 20.17 -4.61
C VAL A 176 -1.09 21.31 -4.79
N GLN A 177 -0.05 21.12 -5.60
CA GLN A 177 1.05 22.08 -5.75
C GLN A 177 0.73 23.27 -6.67
N ARG A 178 -0.17 23.08 -7.63
CA ARG A 178 -0.53 24.06 -8.68
C ARG A 178 0.71 24.59 -9.44
N SER A 179 1.61 23.68 -9.83
CA SER A 179 2.84 24.01 -10.54
C SER A 179 2.58 24.50 -11.98
N ALA A 180 3.52 25.27 -12.53
CA ALA A 180 3.53 25.66 -13.95
C ALA A 180 3.93 24.52 -14.90
N PHE A 181 4.43 23.40 -14.35
CA PHE A 181 4.95 22.24 -15.10
C PHE A 181 4.28 20.93 -14.65
N PRO A 182 2.95 20.79 -14.86
CA PRO A 182 2.18 19.62 -14.40
C PRO A 182 2.71 18.29 -14.93
N GLU A 183 3.31 18.29 -16.11
CA GLU A 183 3.81 17.11 -16.81
C GLU A 183 4.98 16.43 -16.09
N ARG A 184 5.61 17.08 -15.12
CA ARG A 184 6.80 16.57 -14.43
C ARG A 184 6.51 15.52 -13.37
N TYR A 185 5.29 15.46 -12.82
CA TYR A 185 4.98 14.56 -11.69
C TYR A 185 4.77 13.11 -12.11
N GLN A 186 3.88 12.85 -13.09
CA GLN A 186 3.52 11.48 -13.46
C GLN A 186 4.73 10.61 -13.86
N PRO A 187 5.75 11.11 -14.59
CA PRO A 187 6.95 10.33 -14.91
C PRO A 187 7.74 9.84 -13.68
N GLN A 188 7.60 10.49 -12.53
CA GLN A 188 8.33 10.14 -11.30
C GLN A 188 7.56 9.13 -10.42
N ALA A 189 6.28 8.88 -10.69
CA ALA A 189 5.42 8.06 -9.84
C ALA A 189 5.94 6.62 -9.65
N ALA A 190 6.48 6.01 -10.71
CA ALA A 190 7.03 4.65 -10.63
C ALA A 190 8.32 4.58 -9.78
N ASP A 191 9.20 5.58 -9.87
CA ASP A 191 10.39 5.65 -9.03
C ASP A 191 10.03 6.00 -7.58
N ALA A 192 9.02 6.86 -7.38
CA ALA A 192 8.47 7.13 -6.06
C ALA A 192 7.90 5.87 -5.41
N GLN A 193 7.18 5.04 -6.16
CA GLN A 193 6.68 3.74 -5.70
C GLN A 193 7.84 2.89 -5.19
N ARG A 194 8.89 2.68 -6.01
CA ARG A 194 10.07 1.89 -5.58
C ARG A 194 10.76 2.44 -4.33
N ILE A 195 10.81 3.77 -4.16
CA ILE A 195 11.34 4.39 -2.94
C ILE A 195 10.46 4.06 -1.74
N VAL A 196 9.14 4.19 -1.90
CA VAL A 196 8.19 3.83 -0.85
C VAL A 196 8.27 2.34 -0.56
N ASP A 197 8.27 1.46 -1.56
CA ASP A 197 8.39 0.01 -1.36
C ASP A 197 9.66 -0.36 -0.60
N GLU A 198 10.81 0.25 -0.91
CA GLU A 198 12.08 -0.02 -0.22
C GLU A 198 12.04 0.42 1.26
N LEU A 199 11.35 1.52 1.56
CA LEU A 199 11.36 2.15 2.89
C LEU A 199 10.14 1.79 3.76
N SER A 200 9.05 1.41 3.13
CA SER A 200 7.82 0.86 3.70
C SER A 200 7.87 -0.66 3.77
N SER A 201 8.73 -1.31 2.96
CA SER A 201 9.04 -2.73 3.09
C SER A 201 9.30 -2.97 4.55
N PRO A 202 8.43 -3.74 5.23
CA PRO A 202 8.64 -3.99 6.62
C PRO A 202 10.02 -4.63 6.74
N ALA A 203 10.87 -4.10 7.62
CA ALA A 203 11.95 -4.91 8.15
C ALA A 203 11.34 -6.28 8.48
N ALA A 204 11.97 -7.37 8.00
CA ALA A 204 11.43 -8.73 7.97
C ALA A 204 10.26 -8.94 8.95
N THR A 205 9.03 -8.81 8.45
CA THR A 205 7.84 -8.88 9.30
C THR A 205 7.27 -10.28 9.29
N THR A 206 6.71 -10.66 10.43
CA THR A 206 6.08 -11.96 10.58
C THR A 206 4.68 -11.92 9.98
N VAL A 207 4.50 -12.62 8.87
CA VAL A 207 3.16 -12.91 8.33
C VAL A 207 2.58 -14.07 9.12
N SER A 208 1.45 -13.82 9.77
CA SER A 208 0.69 -14.81 10.52
C SER A 208 -0.42 -15.39 9.65
N VAL A 209 -0.42 -16.71 9.44
CA VAL A 209 -1.42 -17.40 8.63
C VAL A 209 -2.14 -18.43 9.49
N TYR A 210 -3.44 -18.26 9.63
CA TYR A 210 -4.32 -19.30 10.15
C TYR A 210 -4.88 -20.13 9.00
N GLY A 211 -5.17 -21.39 9.27
CA GLY A 211 -5.87 -22.23 8.32
C GLY A 211 -6.70 -23.31 8.99
N ALA A 212 -7.52 -23.99 8.21
CA ALA A 212 -8.33 -25.11 8.66
C ALA A 212 -7.99 -26.37 7.89
N LEU A 213 -7.94 -27.50 8.60
CA LEU A 213 -7.86 -28.83 8.03
C LEU A 213 -9.27 -29.37 7.77
N SER A 214 -9.38 -30.35 6.88
CA SER A 214 -10.65 -31.02 6.55
C SER A 214 -11.29 -31.74 7.74
N ASP A 215 -10.52 -32.07 8.77
CA ASP A 215 -11.00 -32.70 10.00
C ASP A 215 -11.55 -31.69 11.03
N GLY A 216 -11.51 -30.38 10.75
CA GLY A 216 -12.02 -29.34 11.65
C GLY A 216 -11.01 -28.81 12.67
N ARG A 217 -9.74 -29.25 12.63
CA ARG A 217 -8.65 -28.60 13.40
C ARG A 217 -8.17 -27.34 12.69
N LEU A 218 -7.65 -26.38 13.46
CA LEU A 218 -6.98 -25.20 12.92
C LEU A 218 -5.47 -25.37 12.92
N THR A 219 -4.80 -24.60 12.07
CA THR A 219 -3.35 -24.49 12.02
C THR A 219 -2.93 -23.04 12.12
N TYR A 220 -1.72 -22.80 12.60
CA TYR A 220 -1.09 -21.50 12.63
C TYR A 220 0.33 -21.61 12.11
N SER A 221 0.67 -20.77 11.13
CA SER A 221 2.00 -20.71 10.55
C SER A 221 2.50 -19.27 10.56
N THR A 222 3.81 -19.10 10.68
CA THR A 222 4.45 -17.80 10.46
C THR A 222 5.40 -17.86 9.27
N ILE A 223 5.44 -16.79 8.50
CA ILE A 223 6.32 -16.64 7.34
C ILE A 223 7.12 -15.34 7.52
N ASN A 224 8.42 -15.38 7.25
CA ASN A 224 9.22 -14.18 7.14
C ASN A 224 8.89 -13.48 5.81
N SER A 225 8.33 -12.27 5.85
CA SER A 225 7.88 -11.57 4.63
C SER A 225 9.01 -11.34 3.62
N GLN A 226 10.22 -11.10 4.11
CA GLN A 226 11.38 -10.77 3.28
C GLN A 226 11.98 -12.01 2.61
N THR A 227 12.20 -13.08 3.38
CA THR A 227 12.86 -14.28 2.85
C THR A 227 11.89 -15.33 2.31
N GLY A 228 10.59 -15.22 2.64
CA GLY A 228 9.63 -16.27 2.34
C GLY A 228 9.72 -17.49 3.25
N ASN A 229 10.69 -17.57 4.15
CA ASN A 229 10.87 -18.75 4.98
C ASN A 229 9.70 -18.92 5.95
N ARG A 230 9.10 -20.12 5.95
CA ARG A 230 8.19 -20.52 7.01
C ARG A 230 8.97 -20.74 8.31
N THR A 231 8.65 -19.96 9.33
CA THR A 231 9.36 -19.94 10.62
C THR A 231 8.64 -20.68 11.74
N LYS A 232 7.35 -20.98 11.55
CA LYS A 232 6.54 -21.73 12.52
C LYS A 232 5.43 -22.50 11.83
N THR A 233 5.09 -23.64 12.42
CA THR A 233 3.91 -24.44 12.11
C THR A 233 3.36 -25.04 13.37
N LEU A 234 2.09 -24.79 13.66
CA LEU A 234 1.34 -25.37 14.76
C LEU A 234 0.03 -25.94 14.22
N VAL A 235 -0.42 -27.04 14.81
CA VAL A 235 -1.74 -27.63 14.59
C VAL A 235 -2.44 -27.70 15.94
N SER A 236 -3.70 -27.29 16.00
CA SER A 236 -4.46 -27.33 17.24
C SER A 236 -4.70 -28.77 17.68
N SER A 237 -4.64 -29.01 19.00
CA SER A 237 -5.23 -30.22 19.58
C SER A 237 -6.76 -30.14 19.60
N ASP A 238 -7.29 -28.93 19.65
CA ASP A 238 -8.73 -28.64 19.65
C ASP A 238 -9.32 -28.82 18.25
N ASN A 239 -10.58 -29.24 18.21
CA ASN A 239 -11.36 -29.42 16.98
C ASN A 239 -12.63 -28.57 17.05
N LEU A 240 -12.99 -27.91 15.96
CA LEU A 240 -14.21 -27.12 15.87
C LEU A 240 -15.50 -27.96 15.96
N GLY A 241 -15.40 -29.27 15.76
CA GLY A 241 -16.53 -30.21 15.66
C GLY A 241 -17.17 -30.25 14.28
N PHE A 242 -16.63 -29.49 13.31
CA PHE A 242 -17.07 -29.44 11.92
C PHE A 242 -15.94 -28.94 11.02
N ALA A 243 -16.00 -29.30 9.73
CA ALA A 243 -15.15 -28.68 8.71
C ALA A 243 -15.72 -27.29 8.36
N PRO A 244 -14.98 -26.19 8.60
CA PRO A 244 -15.47 -24.86 8.28
C PRO A 244 -15.58 -24.67 6.75
N LYS A 245 -16.55 -23.87 6.32
CA LYS A 245 -16.77 -23.52 4.90
C LYS A 245 -15.96 -22.29 4.47
N ALA A 246 -15.81 -21.33 5.37
CA ALA A 246 -15.04 -20.10 5.17
C ALA A 246 -14.29 -19.74 6.45
N LEU A 247 -13.21 -18.98 6.31
CA LEU A 247 -12.33 -18.58 7.42
C LEU A 247 -11.81 -17.15 7.18
N ALA A 248 -11.89 -16.29 8.18
CA ALA A 248 -11.25 -14.96 8.18
C ALA A 248 -10.55 -14.69 9.51
N THR A 249 -9.29 -14.30 9.47
CA THR A 249 -8.52 -13.88 10.64
C THR A 249 -8.74 -12.39 10.88
N LEU A 250 -9.22 -12.01 12.07
CA LEU A 250 -9.37 -10.60 12.42
C LEU A 250 -8.07 -10.01 12.98
N ASN A 251 -7.43 -10.76 13.87
CA ASN A 251 -6.20 -10.38 14.56
C ASN A 251 -5.56 -11.62 15.20
N PHE A 252 -4.51 -11.42 15.99
CA PHE A 252 -3.70 -12.48 16.61
C PHE A 252 -4.50 -13.44 17.53
N ASN A 253 -5.67 -13.06 18.03
CA ASN A 253 -6.45 -13.89 18.97
C ASN A 253 -7.88 -14.19 18.53
N THR A 254 -8.28 -13.77 17.33
CA THR A 254 -9.68 -13.87 16.88
C THR A 254 -9.76 -14.32 15.44
N VAL A 255 -10.36 -15.50 15.23
CA VAL A 255 -10.67 -16.07 13.91
C VAL A 255 -12.17 -16.23 13.77
N LEU A 256 -12.72 -15.93 12.60
CA LEU A 256 -14.12 -16.16 12.25
C LEU A 256 -14.22 -17.35 11.30
N VAL A 257 -15.20 -18.22 11.50
CA VAL A 257 -15.47 -19.36 10.63
C VAL A 257 -16.96 -19.55 10.38
N THR A 258 -17.33 -19.99 9.18
CA THR A 258 -18.70 -20.45 8.90
C THR A 258 -18.80 -21.96 8.99
N SER A 259 -19.87 -22.46 9.60
CA SER A 259 -20.16 -23.90 9.63
C SER A 259 -20.99 -24.35 8.42
N PRO A 260 -21.05 -25.66 8.13
CA PRO A 260 -21.93 -26.21 7.09
C PRO A 260 -23.42 -25.90 7.29
N ALA A 261 -23.84 -25.65 8.54
CA ALA A 261 -25.21 -25.28 8.88
C ALA A 261 -25.51 -23.79 8.69
N GLY A 262 -24.57 -23.00 8.16
CA GLY A 262 -24.76 -21.57 7.91
C GLY A 262 -24.73 -20.73 9.19
N VAL A 263 -23.90 -21.12 10.17
CA VAL A 263 -23.68 -20.37 11.42
C VAL A 263 -22.28 -19.77 11.41
N LEU A 264 -22.16 -18.49 11.75
CA LEU A 264 -20.87 -17.85 12.01
C LEU A 264 -20.44 -18.13 13.44
N TYR A 265 -19.20 -18.57 13.60
CA TYR A 265 -18.55 -18.74 14.88
C TYR A 265 -17.35 -17.81 14.99
N ARG A 266 -17.15 -17.25 16.19
CA ARG A 266 -15.87 -16.70 16.62
C ARG A 266 -15.08 -17.79 17.32
N VAL A 267 -13.84 -17.98 16.91
CA VAL A 267 -12.88 -18.88 17.53
C VAL A 267 -11.83 -18.02 18.21
N ASP A 268 -11.78 -18.12 19.53
CA ASP A 268 -10.83 -17.38 20.35
C ASP A 268 -9.51 -18.17 20.39
N VAL A 269 -8.42 -17.60 19.92
CA VAL A 269 -7.09 -18.24 20.02
C VAL A 269 -6.51 -17.89 21.38
N ILE A 270 -6.33 -18.90 22.23
CA ILE A 270 -5.80 -18.75 23.59
C ILE A 270 -4.28 -18.56 23.54
N THR A 271 -3.60 -19.37 22.73
CA THR A 271 -2.17 -19.23 22.44
C THR A 271 -1.86 -19.76 21.05
N ASN A 272 -0.89 -19.13 20.39
CA ASN A 272 -0.32 -19.51 19.10
C ASN A 272 1.23 -19.43 19.15
N ASN A 273 1.81 -19.40 20.34
CA ASN A 273 3.24 -19.20 20.50
C ASN A 273 4.02 -20.51 20.31
N ASN A 274 3.91 -21.43 21.27
CA ASN A 274 4.57 -22.76 21.25
C ASN A 274 3.59 -23.90 20.96
N SER A 275 2.30 -23.63 21.10
CA SER A 275 1.19 -24.53 20.79
C SER A 275 0.04 -23.69 20.25
N LEU A 276 -0.88 -24.32 19.52
CA LEU A 276 -2.13 -23.69 19.10
C LEU A 276 -3.26 -24.24 19.96
N GLN A 277 -3.79 -23.40 20.86
CA GLN A 277 -4.93 -23.75 21.70
C GLN A 277 -6.07 -22.78 21.43
N LEU A 278 -7.27 -23.34 21.33
CA LEU A 278 -8.48 -22.62 20.96
C LEU A 278 -9.48 -22.66 22.13
N GLY A 279 -10.19 -21.56 22.34
CA GLY A 279 -11.39 -21.54 23.15
C GLY A 279 -12.53 -22.27 22.45
N THR A 280 -13.56 -22.64 23.21
CA THR A 280 -14.79 -23.20 22.65
C THR A 280 -15.37 -22.21 21.62
N PRO A 281 -15.66 -22.65 20.37
CA PRO A 281 -16.24 -21.77 19.36
C PRO A 281 -17.53 -21.09 19.85
N VAL A 282 -17.59 -19.76 19.72
CA VAL A 282 -18.72 -18.94 20.14
C VAL A 282 -19.61 -18.67 18.94
N ALA A 283 -20.83 -19.19 18.95
CA ALA A 283 -21.81 -18.92 17.89
C ALA A 283 -22.21 -17.43 17.91
N LEU A 284 -22.09 -16.77 16.75
CA LEU A 284 -22.45 -15.37 16.56
C LEU A 284 -23.79 -15.19 15.84
N GLY A 285 -24.29 -16.22 15.15
CA GLY A 285 -25.62 -16.20 14.54
C GLY A 285 -25.74 -17.09 13.30
N GLY A 286 -26.98 -17.42 12.92
CA GLY A 286 -27.30 -18.15 11.69
C GLY A 286 -27.40 -17.24 10.44
N GLY A 287 -27.62 -17.84 9.28
CA GLY A 287 -27.75 -17.13 7.99
C GLY A 287 -26.40 -16.85 7.28
N TRP A 288 -25.30 -17.33 7.86
CA TRP A 288 -23.95 -17.17 7.32
C TRP A 288 -23.58 -18.32 6.40
N THR A 289 -24.20 -18.36 5.23
CA THR A 289 -24.00 -19.43 4.23
C THR A 289 -22.73 -19.29 3.40
N HIS A 290 -21.93 -18.25 3.67
CA HIS A 290 -20.73 -17.89 2.92
C HIS A 290 -19.73 -19.05 2.77
N ASP A 291 -19.21 -19.19 1.56
CA ASP A 291 -18.15 -20.12 1.16
C ASP A 291 -16.76 -19.45 1.22
N MET A 292 -16.72 -18.13 1.35
CA MET A 292 -15.49 -17.35 1.48
C MET A 292 -15.72 -16.19 2.43
N LEU A 293 -14.70 -15.88 3.22
CA LEU A 293 -14.65 -14.72 4.11
C LEU A 293 -13.26 -14.11 4.04
N THR A 294 -13.17 -12.78 4.15
CA THR A 294 -11.92 -12.07 4.35
C THR A 294 -12.15 -10.78 5.11
N TYR A 295 -11.20 -10.37 5.93
CA TYR A 295 -11.26 -9.15 6.73
C TYR A 295 -10.15 -8.21 6.28
N ASP A 296 -10.48 -6.94 6.10
CA ASP A 296 -9.56 -5.93 5.56
C ASP A 296 -8.58 -5.35 6.58
N GLY A 297 -8.77 -5.61 7.88
CA GLY A 297 -8.00 -4.96 8.95
C GLY A 297 -8.51 -3.57 9.35
N HIS A 298 -9.47 -3.01 8.60
CA HIS A 298 -9.93 -1.63 8.70
C HIS A 298 -11.40 -1.51 9.13
N GLY A 299 -12.05 -2.64 9.41
CA GLY A 299 -13.38 -2.69 10.00
C GLY A 299 -14.42 -3.35 9.10
N HIS A 300 -14.04 -3.89 7.95
CA HIS A 300 -14.96 -4.58 7.06
C HIS A 300 -14.60 -6.06 6.88
N LEU A 301 -15.61 -6.89 7.14
CA LEU A 301 -15.61 -8.30 6.75
C LEU A 301 -16.35 -8.43 5.43
N TYR A 302 -15.74 -9.07 4.45
CA TYR A 302 -16.37 -9.41 3.19
C TYR A 302 -16.61 -10.90 3.12
N GLY A 303 -17.68 -11.29 2.42
CA GLY A 303 -17.98 -12.69 2.19
C GLY A 303 -18.70 -12.93 0.88
N ILE A 304 -18.47 -14.10 0.29
CA ILE A 304 -19.21 -14.58 -0.87
C ILE A 304 -20.10 -15.74 -0.46
N ALA A 305 -21.40 -15.62 -0.74
CA ALA A 305 -22.36 -16.71 -0.65
C ALA A 305 -22.95 -16.96 -2.06
N GLY A 306 -22.70 -18.14 -2.61
CA GLY A 306 -22.99 -18.42 -4.03
C GLY A 306 -22.16 -17.51 -4.94
N SER A 307 -22.79 -16.54 -5.60
CA SER A 307 -22.11 -15.53 -6.42
C SER A 307 -22.29 -14.10 -5.90
N THR A 308 -22.84 -13.94 -4.70
CA THR A 308 -23.15 -12.62 -4.12
C THR A 308 -22.05 -12.21 -3.15
N LEU A 309 -21.36 -11.12 -3.44
CA LEU A 309 -20.42 -10.47 -2.52
C LEU A 309 -21.19 -9.56 -1.56
N MET A 310 -20.88 -9.67 -0.28
CA MET A 310 -21.48 -8.89 0.81
C MET A 310 -20.38 -8.32 1.69
N SER A 311 -20.64 -7.16 2.28
CA SER A 311 -19.79 -6.57 3.31
C SER A 311 -20.56 -6.44 4.64
N TYR A 312 -19.80 -6.44 5.72
CA TYR A 312 -20.28 -6.31 7.09
C TYR A 312 -19.31 -5.42 7.87
N VAL A 313 -19.83 -4.56 8.73
CA VAL A 313 -19.02 -3.76 9.65
C VAL A 313 -18.68 -4.59 10.88
N VAL A 314 -17.40 -4.69 11.19
CA VAL A 314 -16.83 -5.29 12.39
C VAL A 314 -16.39 -4.17 13.33
N SER A 315 -17.21 -3.88 14.34
CA SER A 315 -17.02 -2.71 15.21
C SER A 315 -16.05 -2.93 16.37
N ARG A 316 -15.54 -4.15 16.57
CA ARG A 316 -14.62 -4.51 17.65
C ARG A 316 -13.62 -5.58 17.19
N PRO A 317 -12.37 -5.57 17.69
CA PRO A 317 -11.38 -6.61 17.37
C PRO A 317 -11.81 -8.03 17.75
N LYS A 318 -12.60 -8.17 18.82
CA LYS A 318 -13.15 -9.45 19.29
C LYS A 318 -14.68 -9.37 19.37
N PRO A 319 -15.38 -9.46 18.23
CA PRO A 319 -16.77 -9.05 18.14
C PRO A 319 -17.73 -10.07 18.79
N ALA A 320 -18.80 -9.56 19.40
CA ALA A 320 -20.02 -10.31 19.69
C ALA A 320 -20.98 -10.27 18.48
N SER A 321 -22.11 -10.99 18.56
CA SER A 321 -23.08 -11.10 17.45
C SER A 321 -23.59 -9.76 16.94
N ASN A 322 -23.87 -8.81 17.83
CA ASN A 322 -24.35 -7.46 17.49
C ASN A 322 -23.24 -6.51 17.00
N GLN A 323 -21.98 -6.96 16.97
CA GLN A 323 -20.81 -6.16 16.57
C GLN A 323 -20.30 -6.52 15.19
N ILE A 324 -20.91 -7.52 14.54
CA ILE A 324 -20.79 -7.81 13.11
C ILE A 324 -22.15 -7.54 12.49
N GLY A 325 -22.29 -6.43 11.79
CA GLY A 325 -23.59 -5.94 11.35
C GLY A 325 -23.50 -5.08 10.10
N GLN A 326 -24.52 -4.24 9.89
CA GLN A 326 -24.61 -3.33 8.74
C GLN A 326 -24.36 -4.03 7.40
N ARG A 327 -25.01 -5.19 7.24
CA ARG A 327 -24.87 -6.01 6.04
C ARG A 327 -25.24 -5.19 4.80
N ALA A 328 -24.31 -5.08 3.87
CA ALA A 328 -24.55 -4.54 2.53
C ALA A 328 -24.31 -5.60 1.46
N VAL A 329 -25.15 -5.61 0.42
CA VAL A 329 -24.91 -6.41 -0.78
C VAL A 329 -24.12 -5.55 -1.74
N ILE A 330 -22.90 -5.98 -2.06
CA ILE A 330 -22.03 -5.28 -3.01
C ILE A 330 -22.45 -5.61 -4.45
N GLY A 331 -22.75 -6.88 -4.72
CA GLY A 331 -23.24 -7.29 -6.03
C GLY A 331 -23.26 -8.80 -6.23
N THR A 332 -23.69 -9.22 -7.41
CA THR A 332 -23.77 -10.62 -7.83
C THR A 332 -22.84 -10.91 -9.00
N GLY A 333 -22.55 -12.19 -9.28
CA GLY A 333 -21.69 -12.61 -10.39
C GLY A 333 -20.23 -12.79 -10.00
N PHE A 334 -19.91 -12.76 -8.70
CA PHE A 334 -18.58 -13.03 -8.17
C PHE A 334 -18.33 -14.54 -8.16
N THR A 335 -17.90 -15.10 -9.31
CA THR A 335 -17.49 -16.51 -9.43
C THR A 335 -16.03 -16.67 -9.05
N MET A 336 -15.76 -16.70 -7.75
CA MET A 336 -14.42 -16.82 -7.19
C MET A 336 -14.13 -18.25 -6.77
N ARG A 337 -12.83 -18.59 -6.74
CA ARG A 337 -12.27 -19.76 -6.06
C ARG A 337 -11.78 -19.39 -4.67
N THR A 338 -11.25 -18.17 -4.51
CA THR A 338 -10.70 -17.63 -3.26
C THR A 338 -10.73 -16.10 -3.32
N ILE A 339 -10.79 -15.45 -2.16
CA ILE A 339 -10.65 -14.00 -1.99
C ILE A 339 -9.77 -13.69 -0.78
N ALA A 340 -9.07 -12.57 -0.82
CA ALA A 340 -8.35 -11.98 0.30
C ALA A 340 -8.49 -10.45 0.23
N ALA A 341 -8.41 -9.77 1.36
CA ALA A 341 -8.29 -8.31 1.39
C ALA A 341 -6.81 -7.91 1.31
N THR A 342 -6.50 -6.88 0.54
CA THR A 342 -5.15 -6.33 0.39
C THR A 342 -4.97 -5.01 1.14
N GLY A 343 -6.08 -4.41 1.57
CA GLY A 343 -6.14 -3.20 2.37
C GLY A 343 -7.60 -2.75 2.55
N ASP A 344 -7.77 -1.57 3.14
CA ASP A 344 -9.07 -0.92 3.36
C ASP A 344 -9.91 -0.91 2.08
N ASP A 345 -11.06 -1.60 2.08
CA ASP A 345 -11.97 -1.71 0.93
C ASP A 345 -11.41 -2.34 -0.37
N TRP A 346 -10.21 -2.92 -0.34
CA TRP A 346 -9.58 -3.57 -1.50
C TRP A 346 -9.48 -5.09 -1.34
N LEU A 347 -9.94 -5.80 -2.37
CA LEU A 347 -9.96 -7.26 -2.43
C LEU A 347 -9.17 -7.76 -3.64
N VAL A 348 -8.43 -8.86 -3.44
CA VAL A 348 -7.83 -9.67 -4.49
C VAL A 348 -8.45 -11.06 -4.46
N GLY A 349 -8.58 -11.71 -5.62
CA GLY A 349 -9.12 -13.06 -5.68
C GLY A 349 -8.76 -13.79 -6.97
N ILE A 350 -8.88 -15.10 -6.94
CA ILE A 350 -8.70 -15.94 -8.12
C ILE A 350 -10.08 -16.41 -8.55
N SER A 351 -10.46 -16.14 -9.79
CA SER A 351 -11.73 -16.60 -10.34
C SER A 351 -11.76 -18.13 -10.46
N THR A 352 -12.96 -18.70 -10.61
CA THR A 352 -13.09 -20.14 -10.93
C THR A 352 -12.39 -20.54 -12.23
N THR A 353 -12.21 -19.59 -13.15
CA THR A 353 -11.46 -19.73 -14.42
C THR A 353 -9.95 -19.54 -14.29
N GLY A 354 -9.43 -19.24 -13.09
CA GLY A 354 -7.98 -19.12 -12.85
C GLY A 354 -7.37 -17.76 -13.19
N VAL A 355 -8.18 -16.71 -13.20
CA VAL A 355 -7.75 -15.32 -13.46
C VAL A 355 -7.62 -14.58 -12.13
N LEU A 356 -6.52 -13.87 -11.92
CA LEU A 356 -6.33 -12.97 -10.78
C LEU A 356 -7.12 -11.68 -11.01
N ARG A 357 -7.94 -11.31 -10.04
CA ARG A 357 -8.88 -10.19 -10.08
C ARG A 357 -8.64 -9.29 -8.87
N SER A 358 -8.72 -7.99 -9.07
CA SER A 358 -8.78 -7.00 -8.00
C SER A 358 -10.11 -6.28 -8.03
N TYR A 359 -10.61 -5.91 -6.84
CA TYR A 359 -11.85 -5.20 -6.62
C TYR A 359 -11.64 -4.09 -5.59
N HIS A 360 -12.18 -2.91 -5.87
CA HIS A 360 -12.30 -1.81 -4.91
C HIS A 360 -13.78 -1.57 -4.62
N ILE A 361 -14.13 -1.52 -3.33
CA ILE A 361 -15.48 -1.27 -2.86
C ILE A 361 -15.55 0.19 -2.40
N ALA A 362 -16.39 1.01 -3.02
CA ALA A 362 -16.56 2.39 -2.58
C ALA A 362 -17.44 2.45 -1.32
N ALA A 363 -17.35 3.56 -0.60
CA ALA A 363 -18.14 3.79 0.62
C ALA A 363 -19.67 3.75 0.41
N ASP A 364 -20.15 3.93 -0.82
CA ASP A 364 -21.56 3.78 -1.19
C ASP A 364 -21.95 2.35 -1.62
N TYR A 365 -21.05 1.39 -1.40
CA TYR A 365 -21.15 -0.03 -1.75
C TYR A 365 -21.15 -0.33 -3.25
N THR A 366 -20.89 0.65 -4.11
CA THR A 366 -20.54 0.39 -5.50
C THR A 366 -19.15 -0.22 -5.60
N TRP A 367 -18.85 -0.89 -6.71
CA TRP A 367 -17.56 -1.57 -6.86
C TRP A 367 -16.99 -1.42 -8.26
N THR A 368 -15.66 -1.38 -8.33
CA THR A 368 -14.88 -1.49 -9.57
C THR A 368 -14.03 -2.74 -9.50
N GLY A 369 -13.89 -3.46 -10.61
CA GLY A 369 -13.04 -4.65 -10.66
C GLY A 369 -12.30 -4.79 -11.97
N LYS A 370 -11.07 -5.31 -11.91
CA LYS A 370 -10.17 -5.51 -13.04
C LYS A 370 -9.47 -6.86 -12.97
N THR A 371 -9.04 -7.33 -14.13
CA THR A 371 -8.13 -8.48 -14.24
C THR A 371 -6.71 -7.96 -14.06
N LEU A 372 -5.97 -8.57 -13.13
CA LEU A 372 -4.55 -8.28 -12.92
C LEU A 372 -3.67 -9.23 -13.74
N ALA A 373 -4.03 -10.51 -13.82
CA ALA A 373 -3.24 -11.52 -14.53
C ALA A 373 -4.05 -12.78 -14.88
N ASP A 374 -3.68 -13.47 -15.97
CA ASP A 374 -4.43 -14.62 -16.50
C ASP A 374 -3.86 -16.00 -16.16
N ARG A 375 -2.70 -16.07 -15.48
CA ARG A 375 -1.95 -17.32 -15.23
C ARG A 375 -1.97 -17.78 -13.77
N TRP A 376 -3.15 -17.83 -13.16
CA TRP A 376 -3.32 -18.18 -11.74
C TRP A 376 -4.16 -19.45 -11.51
N SER A 377 -4.42 -20.23 -12.58
CA SER A 377 -5.27 -21.43 -12.54
C SER A 377 -4.73 -22.60 -11.71
N THR A 378 -3.44 -22.60 -11.39
CA THR A 378 -2.77 -23.62 -10.56
C THR A 378 -3.05 -23.46 -9.07
N PHE A 379 -3.45 -22.27 -8.64
CA PHE A 379 -3.65 -21.94 -7.23
C PHE A 379 -5.09 -22.17 -6.81
N ASP A 380 -5.27 -22.83 -5.67
CA ASP A 380 -6.58 -23.04 -5.05
C ASP A 380 -6.93 -21.95 -4.04
N GLN A 381 -5.93 -21.32 -3.42
CA GLN A 381 -6.13 -20.26 -2.43
C GLN A 381 -5.13 -19.13 -2.60
N ILE A 382 -5.55 -17.94 -2.18
CA ILE A 382 -4.70 -16.76 -2.05
C ILE A 382 -5.01 -16.11 -0.71
N VAL A 383 -3.98 -15.71 0.02
CA VAL A 383 -4.11 -14.90 1.24
C VAL A 383 -3.17 -13.70 1.15
N SER A 384 -3.57 -12.62 1.81
CA SER A 384 -2.76 -11.42 1.94
C SER A 384 -2.87 -10.88 3.36
N PRO A 385 -1.74 -10.55 4.02
CA PRO A 385 -1.75 -9.75 5.24
C PRO A 385 -1.86 -8.23 4.94
N GLY A 386 -1.92 -7.82 3.67
CA GLY A 386 -1.82 -6.42 3.24
C GLY A 386 -0.43 -6.06 2.69
N TYR A 387 -0.24 -4.77 2.37
CA TYR A 387 0.97 -4.21 1.73
C TYR A 387 1.42 -4.99 0.49
N GLY A 388 0.47 -5.40 -0.36
CA GLY A 388 0.79 -6.06 -1.63
C GLY A 388 1.38 -7.46 -1.53
N LEU A 389 1.56 -8.03 -0.34
CA LEU A 389 2.06 -9.39 -0.17
C LEU A 389 0.96 -10.40 -0.46
N TYR A 390 1.19 -11.30 -1.42
CA TYR A 390 0.28 -12.41 -1.73
C TYR A 390 0.96 -13.75 -1.50
N TYR A 391 0.23 -14.68 -0.88
CA TYR A 391 0.65 -16.06 -0.70
C TYR A 391 -0.38 -16.98 -1.34
N ALA A 392 0.04 -17.74 -2.35
CA ALA A 392 -0.84 -18.54 -3.18
C ALA A 392 -0.54 -20.04 -3.01
N GLN A 393 -1.55 -20.78 -2.55
CA GLN A 393 -1.45 -22.21 -2.28
C GLN A 393 -1.88 -22.99 -3.52
N THR A 394 -1.09 -23.97 -3.93
CA THR A 394 -1.44 -24.91 -4.99
C THR A 394 -2.20 -26.11 -4.43
N ARG A 395 -2.87 -26.88 -5.31
CA ARG A 395 -3.63 -28.08 -4.91
C ARG A 395 -2.76 -29.18 -4.31
N ASP A 396 -1.51 -29.29 -4.75
CA ASP A 396 -0.51 -30.24 -4.26
C ASP A 396 0.20 -29.76 -2.97
N GLY A 397 -0.19 -28.60 -2.45
CA GLY A 397 0.20 -28.11 -1.14
C GLY A 397 1.51 -27.34 -1.11
N ALA A 398 1.98 -26.83 -2.25
CA ALA A 398 3.01 -25.80 -2.28
C ALA A 398 2.41 -24.43 -1.89
N LEU A 399 3.24 -23.52 -1.39
CA LEU A 399 2.87 -22.13 -1.14
C LEU A 399 3.89 -21.20 -1.78
N TYR A 400 3.42 -20.40 -2.74
CA TYR A 400 4.23 -19.41 -3.45
C TYR A 400 3.99 -18.01 -2.88
N ARG A 401 4.97 -17.13 -3.02
CA ARG A 401 4.89 -15.73 -2.59
C ARG A 401 5.03 -14.78 -3.77
N TYR A 402 4.30 -13.67 -3.67
CA TYR A 402 4.29 -12.57 -4.64
C TYR A 402 4.24 -11.24 -3.90
N HIS A 403 4.70 -10.19 -4.56
CA HIS A 403 4.62 -8.81 -4.11
C HIS A 403 4.06 -7.94 -5.23
N ASP A 404 2.91 -7.34 -4.99
CA ASP A 404 2.30 -6.29 -5.80
C ASP A 404 2.75 -4.96 -5.21
N HIS A 405 3.54 -4.18 -5.95
CA HIS A 405 4.13 -2.96 -5.41
C HIS A 405 3.07 -1.87 -5.20
N ASN A 406 1.96 -1.90 -5.93
CA ASN A 406 0.84 -0.98 -5.78
C ASN A 406 -0.50 -1.70 -5.91
N PRO A 407 -0.96 -2.41 -4.87
CA PRO A 407 -2.16 -3.23 -4.92
C PRO A 407 -3.48 -2.43 -5.07
N PHE A 408 -3.41 -1.10 -5.21
CA PHE A 408 -4.51 -0.15 -5.18
C PHE A 408 -4.71 0.62 -6.50
N ASP A 409 -4.15 0.15 -7.61
CA ASP A 409 -4.23 0.83 -8.92
C ASP A 409 -4.87 0.01 -10.04
N PHE A 410 -5.26 -1.24 -9.75
CA PHE A 410 -5.79 -2.19 -10.72
C PHE A 410 -4.82 -2.57 -11.86
N ASP A 411 -3.53 -2.33 -11.71
CA ASP A 411 -2.49 -2.84 -12.58
C ASP A 411 -1.89 -4.13 -11.97
N GLY A 412 -1.58 -5.10 -12.82
CA GLY A 412 -0.88 -6.32 -12.41
C GLY A 412 0.57 -6.36 -12.90
N SER A 413 1.03 -5.30 -13.59
CA SER A 413 2.33 -5.24 -14.25
C SER A 413 3.52 -5.19 -13.28
N ASP A 414 3.27 -4.75 -12.05
CA ASP A 414 4.21 -4.64 -10.95
C ASP A 414 4.10 -5.80 -9.95
N ILE A 415 3.29 -6.83 -10.24
CA ILE A 415 3.27 -8.07 -9.46
C ILE A 415 4.55 -8.87 -9.73
N GLN A 416 5.42 -8.93 -8.73
CA GLN A 416 6.63 -9.73 -8.72
C GLN A 416 6.39 -11.08 -8.04
N GLY A 417 6.65 -12.18 -8.76
CA GLY A 417 6.63 -13.53 -8.20
C GLY A 417 8.02 -14.06 -7.85
N PHE A 418 8.12 -14.79 -6.74
CA PHE A 418 9.38 -15.41 -6.28
C PHE A 418 9.38 -16.91 -6.60
N GLY A 419 9.12 -17.27 -7.86
CA GLY A 419 8.83 -18.66 -8.26
C GLY A 419 9.97 -19.67 -8.01
N THR A 420 11.23 -19.23 -7.97
CA THR A 420 12.39 -20.06 -7.65
C THR A 420 12.69 -20.14 -6.16
N ASP A 421 11.98 -19.35 -5.35
CA ASP A 421 12.11 -19.24 -3.90
C ASP A 421 10.71 -19.17 -3.25
N PRO A 422 9.90 -20.25 -3.42
CA PRO A 422 8.58 -20.34 -2.79
C PRO A 422 8.72 -20.44 -1.27
N VAL A 423 7.63 -20.21 -0.53
CA VAL A 423 7.60 -20.42 0.92
C VAL A 423 7.88 -21.88 1.26
N ASP A 424 7.15 -22.78 0.60
CA ASP A 424 7.38 -24.22 0.66
C ASP A 424 6.94 -24.84 -0.68
N THR A 425 7.63 -25.90 -1.13
CA THR A 425 7.25 -26.67 -2.31
C THR A 425 6.18 -27.73 -2.04
N SER A 426 5.83 -27.97 -0.77
CA SER A 426 4.77 -28.88 -0.32
C SER A 426 4.44 -28.63 1.17
N GLY A 427 3.46 -29.35 1.73
CA GLY A 427 3.20 -29.36 3.18
C GLY A 427 2.18 -28.33 3.68
N TRP A 428 1.58 -27.54 2.78
CA TRP A 428 0.38 -26.76 3.07
C TRP A 428 -0.85 -27.60 2.73
N THR A 429 -1.41 -28.29 3.72
CA THR A 429 -2.52 -29.24 3.57
C THR A 429 -3.88 -28.67 3.96
N GLN A 430 -3.93 -27.39 4.34
CA GLN A 430 -5.14 -26.70 4.76
C GLN A 430 -6.13 -26.58 3.60
N THR A 431 -7.42 -26.77 3.90
CA THR A 431 -8.52 -26.55 2.95
C THR A 431 -9.01 -25.11 2.94
N LEU A 432 -8.62 -24.31 3.93
CA LEU A 432 -8.83 -22.87 4.01
C LEU A 432 -7.61 -22.21 4.67
N LEU A 433 -7.25 -21.01 4.20
CA LEU A 433 -6.19 -20.17 4.73
C LEU A 433 -6.73 -18.74 4.89
N SER A 434 -6.23 -18.03 5.89
CA SER A 434 -6.43 -16.60 6.06
C SER A 434 -5.25 -15.99 6.79
N ALA A 435 -4.66 -14.97 6.20
CA ALA A 435 -3.61 -14.20 6.84
C ALA A 435 -4.21 -13.18 7.81
N GLN A 436 -3.52 -12.95 8.92
CA GLN A 436 -3.81 -11.81 9.80
C GLN A 436 -3.45 -10.52 9.05
N PRO A 437 -4.36 -9.53 8.96
CA PRO A 437 -4.02 -8.24 8.40
C PRO A 437 -2.94 -7.55 9.24
N PHE A 438 -2.01 -6.87 8.59
CA PHE A 438 -1.04 -6.04 9.28
C PHE A 438 -1.74 -4.86 9.96
N GLY A 439 -1.28 -4.51 11.16
CA GLY A 439 -1.86 -3.41 11.95
C GLY A 439 -3.17 -3.74 12.68
N ALA A 440 -3.73 -4.95 12.51
CA ALA A 440 -5.00 -5.39 13.10
C ALA A 440 -4.90 -6.07 14.47
#